data_AF-A0A5Q4YLX7-F1
#
_entry.id   AF-A0A5Q4YLX7-F1
#
_cell.length_a   1.000
_cell.length_b   1.000
_cell.length_c   1.000
_cell.angle_alpha   90.00
_cell.angle_beta   90.00
_cell.angle_gamma   90.00
#
_symmetry.space_group_name_H-M   'P 1'
#
loop_
_entity.id
_entity.type
_entity.pdbx_description
1 polymer ?
#
loop_
_entity_poly.entity_id
_entity_poly.type
_entity_poly.pdbx_seq_one_letter_code
_entity_poly.pdbx_strand_id
1 'polypeptide(L)'
;MRLHSTPTSAHDGEITFLAIGECIAAVCLYTAIGVYLHTVLFYCIAIVLAPLTLLRTELSSSFAMAGGYTIRLLLTGKKTLPKIILIWLIGGPLLRVITTINGFFHQPIVAIRSMPGNWIRQALCTDIYHPPEIFQSENILADNFRSRLPTFPEMLRNARKVKLIVAGHGRSQIWYYFFLFFMFFPYIPSIIYRISFKATSIVYMPLVWASQITLRNSNPWPYTAERISKGKFEADVRKVSLIVLVFFVYKIGLNAGLITEKAAIDKYVSKEFVDSFLELRNWPWWEFALAANVILTYIIYYVADWAISMNDFLSDRKKNVLSGFFSFALFVRAALSIASVTYLVCLAFLYVFWSIYMKDASYSYHLLTT
;
A
#
# COMPACT_ATOMS: atom_id res chain seq x y z
N MET A 1 12.26 18.49 11.49
CA MET A 1 10.81 18.27 11.30
C MET A 1 10.17 19.64 11.11
N ARG A 2 9.41 19.86 10.02
CA ARG A 2 8.79 21.17 9.74
C ARG A 2 7.36 21.25 10.27
N LEU A 3 6.84 22.46 10.44
CA LEU A 3 5.42 22.67 10.80
C LEU A 3 4.49 22.39 9.60
N HIS A 4 4.85 22.88 8.42
CA HIS A 4 4.08 22.72 7.18
C HIS A 4 4.99 22.37 6.00
N SER A 5 4.38 21.82 4.94
CA SER A 5 5.08 21.32 3.77
C SER A 5 5.17 22.36 2.64
N THR A 6 6.26 22.27 1.91
CA THR A 6 6.51 22.95 0.64
C THR A 6 6.75 21.90 -0.44
N PRO A 7 6.57 22.20 -1.75
CA PRO A 7 6.85 21.23 -2.80
C PRO A 7 8.27 20.65 -2.74
N THR A 8 9.26 21.49 -2.43
CA THR A 8 10.66 21.08 -2.26
C THR A 8 10.85 20.22 -1.02
N SER A 9 10.38 20.65 0.15
CA SER A 9 10.52 19.85 1.39
C SER A 9 9.84 18.48 1.30
N ALA A 10 8.69 18.41 0.62
CA ALA A 10 8.01 17.14 0.38
C ALA A 10 8.83 16.24 -0.55
N HIS A 11 9.47 16.80 -1.58
CA HIS A 11 10.34 16.06 -2.47
C HIS A 11 11.54 15.47 -1.72
N ASP A 12 12.18 16.27 -0.88
CA ASP A 12 13.37 15.92 -0.09
C ASP A 12 13.08 14.93 1.06
N GLY A 13 11.79 14.62 1.31
CA GLY A 13 11.38 13.67 2.34
C GLY A 13 11.40 14.27 3.75
N GLU A 14 11.31 15.60 3.88
CA GLU A 14 11.22 16.25 5.19
C GLU A 14 9.84 16.01 5.81
N ILE A 15 9.82 15.38 6.99
CA ILE A 15 8.57 15.08 7.71
C ILE A 15 7.98 16.36 8.31
N THR A 16 6.65 16.50 8.20
CA THR A 16 5.90 17.62 8.79
C THR A 16 4.95 17.17 9.90
N PHE A 17 4.81 17.99 10.94
CA PHE A 17 3.87 17.72 12.04
C PHE A 17 2.42 17.75 11.56
N LEU A 18 2.09 18.68 10.66
CA LEU A 18 0.74 18.79 10.12
C LEU A 18 0.33 17.54 9.32
N ALA A 19 1.26 16.96 8.55
CA ALA A 19 0.98 15.73 7.80
C ALA A 19 0.64 14.54 8.73
N ILE A 20 1.30 14.44 9.89
CA ILE A 20 0.99 13.43 10.92
C ILE A 20 -0.40 13.67 11.51
N GLY A 21 -0.71 14.91 11.88
CA GLY A 21 -2.04 15.28 12.38
C GLY A 21 -3.15 14.93 11.38
N GLU A 22 -2.91 15.18 10.09
CA GLU A 22 -3.83 14.80 9.02
C GLU A 22 -3.98 13.29 8.86
N CYS A 23 -2.94 12.49 9.08
CA CYS A 23 -3.06 11.04 9.08
C CYS A 23 -3.99 10.56 10.20
N ILE A 24 -3.81 11.06 11.41
CA ILE A 24 -4.68 10.72 12.55
C ILE A 24 -6.11 11.16 12.26
N ALA A 25 -6.31 12.40 11.81
CA ALA A 25 -7.62 12.92 11.47
C ALA A 25 -8.31 12.12 10.35
N ALA A 26 -7.57 11.70 9.33
CA ALA A 26 -8.09 10.89 8.23
C ALA A 26 -8.52 9.49 8.70
N VAL A 27 -7.75 8.85 9.58
CA VAL A 27 -8.13 7.56 10.21
C VAL A 27 -9.42 7.74 11.00
N CYS A 28 -9.48 8.73 11.90
CA CYS A 28 -10.68 9.03 12.69
C CYS A 28 -11.91 9.31 11.81
N LEU A 29 -11.74 10.05 10.72
CA LEU A 29 -12.81 10.34 9.76
C LEU A 29 -13.36 9.06 9.11
N TYR A 30 -12.50 8.18 8.62
CA TYR A 30 -12.94 6.91 8.01
C TYR A 30 -13.59 5.97 9.01
N THR A 31 -13.08 5.91 10.25
CA THR A 31 -13.72 5.16 11.34
C THR A 31 -15.11 5.74 11.64
N ALA A 32 -15.24 7.06 11.75
CA ALA A 32 -16.53 7.71 11.99
C ALA A 32 -17.53 7.45 10.85
N ILE A 33 -17.10 7.53 9.58
CA ILE A 33 -17.93 7.19 8.41
C ILE A 33 -18.38 5.72 8.49
N GLY A 34 -17.46 4.81 8.83
CA GLY A 34 -17.78 3.39 8.90
C GLY A 34 -18.78 3.05 10.01
N VAL A 35 -18.65 3.70 11.17
CA VAL A 35 -19.59 3.58 12.29
C VAL A 35 -20.95 4.18 11.93
N TYR A 36 -20.97 5.39 11.36
CA TYR A 36 -22.21 6.10 11.03
C TYR A 36 -23.03 5.41 9.93
N LEU A 37 -22.36 4.90 8.89
CA LEU A 37 -23.01 4.21 7.78
C LEU A 37 -23.16 2.70 8.01
N HIS A 38 -22.69 2.19 9.15
CA HIS A 38 -22.64 0.75 9.47
C HIS A 38 -21.98 -0.08 8.35
N THR A 39 -20.95 0.46 7.69
CA THR A 39 -20.25 -0.23 6.59
C THR A 39 -18.76 0.08 6.56
N VAL A 40 -17.95 -0.96 6.42
CA VAL A 40 -16.49 -0.84 6.23
C VAL A 40 -16.09 -0.73 4.76
N LEU A 41 -17.07 -0.78 3.83
CA LEU A 41 -16.83 -0.85 2.39
C LEU A 41 -15.95 0.30 1.89
N PHE A 42 -16.20 1.54 2.35
CA PHE A 42 -15.40 2.70 1.94
C PHE A 42 -13.95 2.60 2.39
N TYR A 43 -13.71 2.03 3.57
CA TYR A 43 -12.36 1.78 4.08
C TYR A 43 -11.67 0.69 3.26
N CYS A 44 -12.37 -0.40 2.94
CA CYS A 44 -11.86 -1.46 2.08
C CYS A 44 -11.51 -0.95 0.68
N ILE A 45 -12.37 -0.13 0.06
CA ILE A 45 -12.09 0.50 -1.23
C ILE A 45 -10.83 1.37 -1.15
N ALA A 46 -10.70 2.18 -0.09
CA ALA A 46 -9.48 2.96 0.13
C ALA A 46 -8.24 2.06 0.26
N ILE A 47 -8.36 0.92 0.96
CA ILE A 47 -7.27 -0.06 1.12
C ILE A 47 -6.92 -0.76 -0.23
N VAL A 48 -7.85 -0.87 -1.16
CA VAL A 48 -7.53 -1.46 -2.47
C VAL A 48 -6.89 -0.42 -3.39
N LEU A 49 -7.29 0.85 -3.28
CA LEU A 49 -6.85 1.91 -4.21
C LEU A 49 -5.58 2.65 -3.76
N ALA A 50 -5.31 2.74 -2.46
CA ALA A 50 -4.12 3.42 -1.92
C ALA A 50 -2.77 2.86 -2.42
N PRO A 51 -2.57 1.53 -2.62
CA PRO A 51 -1.31 0.98 -3.12
C PRO A 51 -0.91 1.51 -4.49
N LEU A 52 -1.89 1.90 -5.33
CA LEU A 52 -1.59 2.52 -6.63
C LEU A 52 -0.78 3.82 -6.47
N THR A 53 -0.88 4.53 -5.35
CA THR A 53 0.01 5.67 -5.08
C THR A 53 1.43 5.29 -4.72
N LEU A 54 1.58 4.13 -4.08
CA LEU A 54 2.83 3.67 -3.53
C LEU A 54 3.73 3.06 -4.61
N LEU A 55 3.10 2.45 -5.62
CA LEU A 55 3.76 1.82 -6.76
C LEU A 55 4.26 2.82 -7.82
N ARG A 56 4.21 4.14 -7.56
CA ARG A 56 4.72 5.13 -8.50
C ARG A 56 6.24 5.00 -8.69
N THR A 57 6.68 5.13 -9.93
CA THR A 57 8.09 5.19 -10.34
C THR A 57 8.36 6.49 -11.10
N GLU A 58 9.63 6.78 -11.37
CA GLU A 58 10.00 7.89 -12.25
C GLU A 58 9.42 7.70 -13.67
N LEU A 59 9.40 6.45 -14.15
CA LEU A 59 8.80 6.08 -15.42
C LEU A 59 7.28 6.31 -15.44
N SER A 60 6.54 5.90 -14.40
CA SER A 60 5.09 6.17 -14.35
C SER A 60 4.80 7.67 -14.27
N SER A 61 5.63 8.42 -13.54
CA SER A 61 5.51 9.87 -13.41
C SER A 61 5.77 10.59 -14.73
N SER A 62 6.80 10.20 -15.50
CA SER A 62 7.09 10.81 -16.80
C SER A 62 5.99 10.52 -17.82
N PHE A 63 5.45 9.31 -17.85
CA PHE A 63 4.29 8.98 -18.69
C PHE A 63 3.03 9.73 -18.29
N ALA A 64 2.77 9.88 -16.98
CA ALA A 64 1.65 10.68 -16.49
C ALA A 64 1.76 12.14 -16.90
N MET A 65 2.96 12.72 -16.86
CA MET A 65 3.21 14.09 -17.33
C MET A 65 3.00 14.23 -18.84
N ALA A 66 3.51 13.29 -19.65
CA ALA A 66 3.31 13.28 -21.10
C ALA A 66 1.84 13.13 -21.49
N GLY A 67 1.11 12.23 -20.81
CA GLY A 67 -0.32 12.06 -20.99
C GLY A 67 -1.13 13.28 -20.55
N GLY A 68 -0.78 13.88 -19.41
CA GLY A 68 -1.41 15.11 -18.92
C GLY A 68 -1.22 16.29 -19.88
N TYR A 69 -0.04 16.40 -20.47
CA TYR A 69 0.23 17.38 -21.54
C TYR A 69 -0.64 17.13 -22.78
N THR A 70 -0.78 15.88 -23.22
CA THR A 70 -1.65 15.51 -24.36
C THR A 70 -3.12 15.83 -24.07
N ILE A 71 -3.63 15.43 -22.90
CA ILE A 71 -5.00 15.77 -22.46
C ILE A 71 -5.20 17.28 -22.51
N ARG A 72 -4.21 18.03 -22.05
CA ARG A 72 -4.29 19.49 -22.05
C ARG A 72 -4.24 20.11 -23.45
N LEU A 73 -3.43 19.60 -24.38
CA LEU A 73 -3.47 20.04 -25.78
C LEU A 73 -4.85 19.83 -26.40
N LEU A 74 -5.50 18.72 -26.07
CA LEU A 74 -6.89 18.47 -26.47
C LEU A 74 -7.87 19.47 -25.84
N LEU A 75 -7.53 20.07 -24.70
CA LEU A 75 -8.35 21.07 -24.00
C LEU A 75 -8.11 22.51 -24.46
N THR A 76 -6.94 22.81 -25.02
CA THR A 76 -6.63 24.16 -25.56
C THR A 76 -7.37 24.51 -26.85
N GLY A 77 -8.08 23.56 -27.47
CA GLY A 77 -9.05 23.87 -28.53
C GLY A 77 -10.22 24.72 -28.00
N LYS A 78 -11.04 25.30 -28.89
CA LYS A 78 -12.29 26.03 -28.56
C LYS A 78 -13.35 25.11 -27.91
N LYS A 79 -13.06 24.55 -26.74
CA LYS A 79 -13.96 23.67 -25.98
C LYS A 79 -14.72 24.49 -24.93
N THR A 80 -15.94 24.05 -24.65
CA THR A 80 -16.77 24.61 -23.59
C THR A 80 -16.21 24.22 -22.21
N LEU A 81 -16.26 25.14 -21.25
CA LEU A 81 -15.86 24.94 -19.84
C LEU A 81 -16.30 23.58 -19.23
N PRO A 82 -17.56 23.10 -19.40
CA PRO A 82 -17.97 21.81 -18.86
C PRO A 82 -17.18 20.62 -19.41
N LYS A 83 -16.76 20.65 -20.70
CA LYS A 83 -15.92 19.59 -21.27
C LYS A 83 -14.53 19.58 -20.64
N ILE A 84 -13.98 20.75 -20.33
CA ILE A 84 -12.70 20.88 -19.63
C ILE A 84 -12.79 20.22 -18.26
N ILE A 85 -13.84 20.55 -17.49
CA ILE A 85 -14.05 20.03 -16.14
C ILE A 85 -14.24 18.51 -16.15
N LEU A 86 -15.08 18.00 -17.05
CA LEU A 86 -15.31 16.56 -17.17
C LEU A 86 -14.03 15.79 -17.52
N ILE A 87 -13.25 16.29 -18.49
CA ILE A 87 -11.99 15.67 -18.91
C ILE A 87 -10.97 15.70 -17.76
N TRP A 88 -10.90 16.77 -16.98
CA TRP A 88 -9.98 16.82 -15.84
C TRP A 88 -10.42 15.95 -14.66
N LEU A 89 -11.72 15.98 -14.31
CA LEU A 89 -12.29 15.23 -13.21
C LEU A 89 -12.15 13.70 -13.41
N ILE A 90 -12.34 13.23 -14.64
CA ILE A 90 -12.31 11.80 -14.97
C ILE A 90 -10.95 11.41 -15.55
N GLY A 91 -10.47 12.15 -16.55
CA GLY A 91 -9.24 11.83 -17.27
C GLY A 91 -7.99 11.95 -16.41
N GLY A 92 -7.95 12.88 -15.45
CA GLY A 92 -6.84 13.03 -14.50
C GLY A 92 -6.60 11.77 -13.67
N PRO A 93 -7.58 11.37 -12.83
CA PRO A 93 -7.50 10.14 -12.04
C PRO A 93 -7.30 8.88 -12.89
N LEU A 94 -7.99 8.75 -14.03
CA LEU A 94 -7.81 7.59 -14.92
C LEU A 94 -6.38 7.51 -15.46
N LEU A 95 -5.80 8.63 -15.90
CA LEU A 95 -4.43 8.65 -16.39
C LEU A 95 -3.46 8.21 -15.28
N ARG A 96 -3.68 8.68 -14.04
CA ARG A 96 -2.89 8.26 -12.88
C ARG A 96 -2.95 6.75 -12.64
N VAL A 97 -4.14 6.16 -12.71
CA VAL A 97 -4.30 4.70 -12.55
C VAL A 97 -3.59 3.95 -13.68
N ILE A 98 -3.85 4.33 -14.94
CA ILE A 98 -3.27 3.68 -16.12
C ILE A 98 -1.75 3.73 -16.09
N THR A 99 -1.17 4.91 -15.82
CA THR A 99 0.29 5.10 -15.84
C THR A 99 0.99 4.39 -14.69
N THR A 100 0.36 4.31 -13.52
CA THR A 100 0.88 3.51 -12.40
C THR A 100 0.88 2.03 -12.74
N ILE A 101 -0.25 1.50 -13.21
CA ILE A 101 -0.39 0.09 -13.55
C ILE A 101 0.63 -0.28 -14.64
N ASN A 102 0.73 0.56 -15.67
CA ASN A 102 1.70 0.38 -16.74
C ASN A 102 3.14 0.38 -16.19
N GLY A 103 3.50 1.34 -15.34
CA GLY A 103 4.82 1.42 -14.72
C GLY A 103 5.14 0.22 -13.83
N PHE A 104 4.16 -0.29 -13.08
CA PHE A 104 4.32 -1.48 -12.26
C PHE A 104 4.60 -2.73 -13.10
N PHE A 105 3.86 -2.95 -14.20
CA PHE A 105 4.08 -4.12 -15.05
C PHE A 105 5.41 -4.06 -15.82
N HIS A 106 5.88 -2.87 -16.17
CA HIS A 106 7.18 -2.72 -16.85
C HIS A 106 8.37 -2.82 -15.88
N GLN A 107 8.24 -2.33 -14.65
CA GLN A 107 9.34 -2.27 -13.68
C GLN A 107 8.87 -2.64 -12.25
N PRO A 108 8.41 -3.87 -12.02
CA PRO A 108 7.75 -4.25 -10.76
C PRO A 108 8.69 -4.13 -9.56
N ILE A 109 9.95 -4.54 -9.71
CA ILE A 109 10.95 -4.46 -8.64
C ILE A 109 11.25 -3.01 -8.26
N VAL A 110 11.36 -2.11 -9.26
CA VAL A 110 11.61 -0.69 -9.03
C VAL A 110 10.41 -0.04 -8.34
N ALA A 111 9.19 -0.39 -8.74
CA ALA A 111 7.96 0.09 -8.11
C ALA A 111 7.86 -0.31 -6.63
N ILE A 112 8.09 -1.59 -6.31
CA ILE A 112 8.05 -2.07 -4.92
C ILE A 112 9.21 -1.46 -4.11
N ARG A 113 10.40 -1.31 -4.69
CA ARG A 113 11.54 -0.66 -4.02
C ARG A 113 11.30 0.83 -3.74
N SER A 114 10.48 1.49 -4.56
CA SER A 114 10.11 2.90 -4.39
C SER A 114 8.99 3.10 -3.36
N MET A 115 8.26 2.03 -3.02
CA MET A 115 7.11 2.03 -2.12
C MET A 115 7.38 2.75 -0.77
N PRO A 116 8.51 2.52 -0.06
CA PRO A 116 8.76 3.19 1.20
C PRO A 116 8.97 4.70 1.08
N GLY A 117 9.75 5.13 0.08
CA GLY A 117 9.98 6.55 -0.16
C GLY A 117 8.68 7.26 -0.54
N ASN A 118 7.85 6.60 -1.35
CA ASN A 118 6.54 7.09 -1.74
C ASN A 118 5.56 7.19 -0.56
N TRP A 119 5.56 6.18 0.32
CA TRP A 119 4.75 6.17 1.53
C TRP A 119 5.15 7.30 2.47
N ILE A 120 6.44 7.45 2.77
CA ILE A 120 6.95 8.54 3.63
C ILE A 120 6.53 9.89 3.03
N ARG A 121 6.77 10.09 1.73
CA ARG A 121 6.45 11.35 1.05
C ARG A 121 4.95 11.67 1.19
N GLN A 122 4.06 10.72 0.92
CA GLN A 122 2.62 10.99 0.91
C GLN A 122 1.96 11.00 2.29
N ALA A 123 2.41 10.14 3.20
CA ALA A 123 1.83 10.07 4.54
C ALA A 123 2.38 11.20 5.42
N LEU A 124 3.70 11.39 5.40
CA LEU A 124 4.42 12.17 6.41
C LEU A 124 5.01 13.50 5.90
N CYS A 125 5.16 13.68 4.58
CA CYS A 125 5.77 14.91 4.02
C CYS A 125 4.78 15.83 3.31
N THR A 126 3.65 15.30 2.82
CA THR A 126 2.60 16.13 2.20
C THR A 126 1.47 16.40 3.18
N ASP A 127 1.14 17.68 3.34
CA ASP A 127 0.00 18.17 4.12
C ASP A 127 -0.97 19.01 3.26
N ILE A 128 -1.97 19.65 3.87
CA ILE A 128 -2.98 20.48 3.21
C ILE A 128 -2.39 21.69 2.49
N TYR A 129 -1.21 22.16 2.90
CA TYR A 129 -0.49 23.22 2.19
C TYR A 129 0.24 22.69 0.95
N HIS A 130 0.49 21.37 0.88
CA HIS A 130 0.96 20.75 -0.35
C HIS A 130 -0.17 20.71 -1.39
N PRO A 131 0.01 21.30 -2.58
CA PRO A 131 -1.00 21.26 -3.63
C PRO A 131 -1.43 19.83 -4.01
N PRO A 132 -2.73 19.53 -4.15
CA PRO A 132 -3.21 18.23 -4.62
C PRO A 132 -2.68 17.93 -6.03
N GLU A 133 -2.08 16.76 -6.19
CA GLU A 133 -1.55 16.26 -7.46
C GLU A 133 -2.67 15.59 -8.26
N ILE A 134 -2.98 16.08 -9.45
CA ILE A 134 -3.86 15.35 -10.39
C ILE A 134 -3.07 14.22 -11.02
N PHE A 135 -1.86 14.54 -11.49
CA PHE A 135 -0.90 13.57 -12.00
C PHE A 135 0.29 13.44 -11.05
N GLN A 136 0.94 12.27 -11.07
CA GLN A 136 2.09 12.03 -10.20
C GLN A 136 3.21 13.01 -10.48
N SER A 137 3.76 13.61 -9.41
CA SER A 137 4.92 14.51 -9.50
C SER A 137 4.69 15.80 -10.29
N GLU A 138 3.42 16.18 -10.52
CA GLU A 138 3.04 17.41 -11.21
C GLU A 138 3.70 18.64 -10.58
N ASN A 139 3.71 18.72 -9.25
CA ASN A 139 4.23 19.88 -8.51
C ASN A 139 5.77 20.02 -8.57
N ILE A 140 6.49 18.97 -8.96
CA ILE A 140 7.95 18.96 -9.04
C ILE A 140 8.40 19.15 -10.49
N LEU A 141 7.75 18.45 -11.41
CA LEU A 141 8.14 18.45 -12.83
C LEU A 141 7.57 19.66 -13.60
N ALA A 142 6.60 20.38 -13.04
CA ALA A 142 6.03 21.58 -13.64
C ALA A 142 7.04 22.74 -13.78
N ASP A 143 8.15 22.74 -13.05
CA ASP A 143 9.21 23.74 -13.22
C ASP A 143 10.18 23.38 -14.36
N ASN A 144 10.44 22.07 -14.56
CA ASN A 144 11.40 21.57 -15.55
C ASN A 144 10.82 21.56 -16.97
N PHE A 145 9.57 21.11 -17.09
CA PHE A 145 8.81 21.46 -18.27
C PHE A 145 8.44 22.91 -18.07
N ARG A 146 8.77 23.85 -18.98
CA ARG A 146 8.16 25.20 -19.02
C ARG A 146 6.65 25.11 -19.33
N SER A 147 5.98 24.16 -18.73
CA SER A 147 4.65 23.71 -18.99
C SER A 147 3.73 24.71 -18.37
N ARG A 148 2.99 25.39 -19.23
CA ARG A 148 1.90 26.30 -18.90
C ARG A 148 0.75 25.62 -18.10
N LEU A 149 0.93 24.39 -17.60
CA LEU A 149 -0.13 23.59 -16.98
C LEU A 149 -0.49 24.33 -15.70
N PRO A 150 -1.73 24.80 -15.54
CA PRO A 150 -2.09 25.57 -14.37
C PRO A 150 -2.09 24.62 -13.18
N THR A 151 -0.94 24.56 -12.50
CA THR A 151 -0.81 23.80 -11.25
C THR A 151 -1.75 24.41 -10.22
N PHE A 152 -2.14 23.63 -9.21
CA PHE A 152 -2.98 24.16 -8.14
C PHE A 152 -2.44 25.49 -7.53
N PRO A 153 -1.13 25.66 -7.29
CA PRO A 153 -0.58 26.94 -6.83
C PRO A 153 -0.72 28.08 -7.85
N GLU A 154 -0.58 27.81 -9.16
CA GLU A 154 -0.82 28.82 -10.20
C GLU A 154 -2.30 29.21 -10.28
N MET A 155 -3.21 28.24 -10.19
CA MET A 155 -4.66 28.48 -10.18
C MET A 155 -5.05 29.33 -8.97
N LEU A 156 -4.51 29.02 -7.79
CA LEU A 156 -4.73 29.81 -6.59
C LEU A 156 -4.16 31.23 -6.72
N ARG A 157 -2.97 31.40 -7.30
CA ARG A 157 -2.37 32.72 -7.59
C ARG A 157 -3.24 33.53 -8.56
N ASN A 158 -3.70 32.91 -9.65
CA ASN A 158 -4.57 33.54 -10.64
C ASN A 158 -5.92 33.93 -10.03
N ALA A 159 -6.52 33.07 -9.22
CA ALA A 159 -7.74 33.38 -8.49
C ALA A 159 -7.59 34.55 -7.50
N ARG A 160 -6.44 34.67 -6.82
CA ARG A 160 -6.16 35.83 -5.95
C ARG A 160 -6.05 37.12 -6.76
N LYS A 161 -5.41 37.09 -7.93
CA LYS A 161 -5.35 38.24 -8.85
C LYS A 161 -6.74 38.66 -9.32
N VAL A 162 -7.58 37.70 -9.71
CA VAL A 162 -8.97 37.97 -10.13
C VAL A 162 -9.77 38.57 -8.97
N LYS A 163 -9.60 38.08 -7.72
CA LYS A 163 -10.28 38.64 -6.54
C LYS A 163 -10.03 40.12 -6.37
N LEU A 164 -8.78 40.57 -6.56
CA LEU A 164 -8.40 41.97 -6.44
C LEU A 164 -9.08 42.86 -7.48
N ILE A 165 -9.27 42.34 -8.70
CA ILE A 165 -9.97 43.04 -9.79
C ILE A 165 -11.48 43.14 -9.51
N VAL A 166 -12.05 42.08 -8.92
CA VAL A 166 -13.50 41.89 -8.69
C VAL A 166 -14.00 42.60 -7.41
N ALA A 167 -13.10 43.02 -6.52
CA ALA A 167 -13.43 43.52 -5.17
C ALA A 167 -14.36 44.76 -5.11
N GLY A 168 -14.68 45.41 -6.24
CA GLY A 168 -15.55 46.59 -6.29
C GLY A 168 -17.02 46.39 -6.68
N HIS A 169 -17.46 45.19 -7.13
CA HIS A 169 -18.82 45.01 -7.66
C HIS A 169 -19.53 43.78 -7.06
N GLY A 170 -20.62 43.98 -6.31
CA GLY A 170 -21.33 42.89 -5.61
C GLY A 170 -21.78 41.73 -6.50
N ARG A 171 -22.27 42.01 -7.72
CA ARG A 171 -22.67 40.96 -8.69
C ARG A 171 -21.49 40.15 -9.23
N SER A 172 -20.28 40.72 -9.22
CA SER A 172 -19.06 40.04 -9.67
C SER A 172 -18.48 39.08 -8.63
N GLN A 173 -18.82 39.26 -7.34
CA GLN A 173 -18.39 38.36 -6.28
C GLN A 173 -19.05 36.97 -6.36
N ILE A 174 -20.34 36.90 -6.70
CA ILE A 174 -21.05 35.62 -6.87
C ILE A 174 -20.42 34.82 -8.02
N TRP A 175 -20.16 35.48 -9.17
CA TRP A 175 -19.49 34.86 -10.31
C TRP A 175 -18.06 34.42 -9.97
N TYR A 176 -17.35 35.15 -9.11
CA TYR A 176 -16.03 34.75 -8.63
C TYR A 176 -16.08 33.46 -7.80
N TYR A 177 -17.00 33.34 -6.83
CA TYR A 177 -17.12 32.10 -6.05
C TYR A 177 -17.59 30.92 -6.89
N PHE A 178 -18.51 31.14 -7.82
CA PHE A 178 -18.92 30.14 -8.81
C PHE A 178 -17.71 29.68 -9.64
N PHE A 179 -16.95 30.62 -10.20
CA PHE A 179 -15.73 30.31 -10.96
C PHE A 179 -14.71 29.54 -10.11
N LEU A 180 -14.47 29.95 -8.87
CA LEU A 180 -13.59 29.25 -7.94
C LEU A 180 -14.04 27.81 -7.70
N PHE A 181 -15.33 27.58 -7.47
CA PHE A 181 -15.88 26.25 -7.26
C PHE A 181 -15.57 25.35 -8.46
N PHE A 182 -15.91 25.79 -9.68
CA PHE A 182 -15.62 25.01 -10.90
C PHE A 182 -14.14 24.85 -11.19
N MET A 183 -13.32 25.80 -10.75
CA MET A 183 -11.87 25.77 -10.91
C MET A 183 -11.24 24.72 -9.97
N PHE A 184 -11.74 24.56 -8.74
CA PHE A 184 -11.23 23.58 -7.76
C PHE A 184 -11.92 22.22 -7.85
N PHE A 185 -13.13 22.15 -8.42
CA PHE A 185 -13.90 20.92 -8.58
C PHE A 185 -13.09 19.75 -9.18
N PRO A 186 -12.24 19.95 -10.21
CA PRO A 186 -11.45 18.86 -10.78
C PRO A 186 -10.39 18.26 -9.84
N TYR A 187 -10.02 18.95 -8.76
CA TYR A 187 -9.07 18.47 -7.76
C TYR A 187 -9.72 17.64 -6.64
N ILE A 188 -11.05 17.58 -6.58
CA ILE A 188 -11.78 16.81 -5.57
C ILE A 188 -11.32 15.34 -5.55
N PRO A 189 -11.20 14.62 -6.68
CA PRO A 189 -10.69 13.25 -6.67
C PRO A 189 -9.29 13.14 -6.06
N SER A 190 -8.38 14.07 -6.35
CA SER A 190 -7.04 14.09 -5.78
C SER A 190 -7.02 14.33 -4.28
N ILE A 191 -7.91 15.21 -3.78
CA ILE A 191 -8.06 15.48 -2.35
C ILE A 191 -8.63 14.25 -1.63
N ILE A 192 -9.73 13.69 -2.14
CA ILE A 192 -10.34 12.46 -1.60
C ILE A 192 -9.28 11.38 -1.55
N TYR A 193 -8.57 11.16 -2.65
CA TYR A 193 -7.56 10.13 -2.75
C TYR A 193 -6.39 10.31 -1.79
N ARG A 194 -5.95 11.57 -1.54
CA ARG A 194 -4.96 11.87 -0.50
C ARG A 194 -5.47 11.51 0.90
N ILE A 195 -6.71 11.89 1.24
CA ILE A 195 -7.31 11.59 2.54
C ILE A 195 -7.46 10.07 2.70
N SER A 196 -7.96 9.37 1.67
CA SER A 196 -8.06 7.91 1.63
C SER A 196 -6.70 7.24 1.85
N PHE A 197 -5.65 7.73 1.21
CA PHE A 197 -4.30 7.22 1.39
C PHE A 197 -3.81 7.43 2.83
N LYS A 198 -4.01 8.62 3.40
CA LYS A 198 -3.62 8.92 4.78
C LYS A 198 -4.36 8.04 5.80
N ALA A 199 -5.66 7.84 5.61
CA ALA A 199 -6.49 6.97 6.45
C ALA A 199 -6.04 5.50 6.44
N THR A 200 -5.44 5.05 5.33
CA THR A 200 -4.99 3.66 5.14
C THR A 200 -3.48 3.49 5.31
N SER A 201 -2.75 4.58 5.56
CA SER A 201 -1.28 4.58 5.66
C SER A 201 -0.74 3.63 6.74
N ILE A 202 -1.45 3.51 7.86
CA ILE A 202 -1.10 2.61 8.97
C ILE A 202 -1.16 1.15 8.54
N VAL A 203 -2.16 0.77 7.71
CA VAL A 203 -2.35 -0.60 7.23
C VAL A 203 -1.16 -1.05 6.38
N TYR A 204 -0.55 -0.15 5.61
CA TYR A 204 0.62 -0.49 4.78
C TYR A 204 1.96 -0.35 5.47
N MET A 205 2.01 0.26 6.66
CA MET A 205 3.26 0.50 7.36
C MET A 205 4.12 -0.78 7.51
N PRO A 206 3.56 -1.97 7.84
CA PRO A 206 4.36 -3.19 7.89
C PRO A 206 4.96 -3.59 6.54
N LEU A 207 4.21 -3.48 5.43
CA LEU A 207 4.69 -3.80 4.08
C LEU A 207 5.75 -2.82 3.59
N VAL A 208 5.60 -1.54 3.94
CA VAL A 208 6.57 -0.48 3.68
C VAL A 208 7.86 -0.73 4.45
N TRP A 209 7.75 -1.12 5.72
CA TRP A 209 8.91 -1.48 6.53
C TRP A 209 9.63 -2.71 5.97
N ALA A 210 8.88 -3.75 5.59
CA ALA A 210 9.42 -4.95 4.96
C ALA A 210 10.19 -4.61 3.67
N SER A 211 9.60 -3.86 2.74
CA SER A 211 10.26 -3.46 1.49
C SER A 211 11.52 -2.62 1.72
N GLN A 212 11.52 -1.72 2.70
CA GLN A 212 12.71 -0.94 3.06
C GLN A 212 13.86 -1.83 3.56
N ILE A 213 13.58 -2.83 4.40
CA ILE A 213 14.61 -3.69 4.99
C ILE A 213 15.13 -4.74 4.01
N THR A 214 14.27 -5.27 3.14
CA THR A 214 14.61 -6.39 2.26
C THR A 214 15.07 -5.94 0.88
N LEU A 215 14.37 -4.99 0.24
CA LEU A 215 14.66 -4.56 -1.14
C LEU A 215 15.62 -3.38 -1.23
N ARG A 216 15.73 -2.59 -0.17
CA ARG A 216 16.69 -1.47 -0.09
C ARG A 216 17.91 -1.81 0.75
N ASN A 217 18.08 -3.07 1.12
CA ASN A 217 19.24 -3.51 1.87
C ASN A 217 20.50 -3.25 1.05
N SER A 218 21.39 -2.40 1.57
CA SER A 218 22.67 -2.09 0.94
C SER A 218 23.73 -3.15 1.21
N ASN A 219 23.41 -4.17 2.01
CA ASN A 219 24.36 -5.20 2.35
C ASN A 219 24.76 -5.98 1.09
N PRO A 220 26.06 -5.95 0.72
CA PRO A 220 26.51 -6.63 -0.46
C PRO A 220 26.35 -8.15 -0.31
N TRP A 221 26.17 -8.83 -1.44
CA TRP A 221 26.61 -10.22 -1.56
C TRP A 221 28.10 -10.29 -1.17
N PRO A 222 28.61 -11.28 -0.40
CA PRO A 222 27.99 -12.53 0.08
C PRO A 222 27.37 -12.46 1.49
N TYR A 223 27.53 -11.34 2.20
CA TYR A 223 27.10 -11.19 3.59
C TYR A 223 25.63 -11.57 3.83
N THR A 224 24.75 -11.18 2.90
CA THR A 224 23.32 -11.49 2.99
C THR A 224 23.05 -13.00 3.01
N ALA A 225 23.74 -13.80 2.20
CA ALA A 225 23.55 -15.26 2.23
C ALA A 225 24.17 -15.89 3.46
N GLU A 226 25.34 -15.41 3.90
CA GLU A 226 25.96 -15.91 5.13
C GLU A 226 25.04 -15.70 6.33
N ARG A 227 24.42 -14.52 6.45
CA ARG A 227 23.41 -14.24 7.47
C ARG A 227 22.22 -15.20 7.40
N ILE A 228 21.75 -15.53 6.20
CA ILE A 228 20.60 -16.45 5.99
C ILE A 228 20.97 -17.88 6.38
N SER A 229 22.12 -18.37 5.93
CA SER A 229 22.56 -19.76 6.19
C SER A 229 22.96 -19.93 7.66
N LYS A 230 23.89 -19.10 8.15
CA LYS A 230 24.56 -19.26 9.45
C LYS A 230 23.97 -18.43 10.60
N GLY A 231 23.07 -17.49 10.32
CA GLY A 231 22.52 -16.61 11.35
C GLY A 231 21.68 -17.35 12.39
N LYS A 232 21.93 -17.08 13.68
CA LYS A 232 21.19 -17.69 14.81
C LYS A 232 19.69 -17.43 14.73
N PHE A 233 19.30 -16.18 14.43
CA PHE A 233 17.89 -15.82 14.27
C PHE A 233 17.22 -16.61 13.14
N GLU A 234 17.88 -16.74 11.99
CA GLU A 234 17.32 -17.50 10.86
C GLU A 234 17.27 -19.01 11.15
N ALA A 235 18.20 -19.53 11.96
CA ALA A 235 18.11 -20.91 12.45
C ALA A 235 16.87 -21.14 13.33
N ASP A 236 16.52 -20.19 14.20
CA ASP A 236 15.30 -20.27 15.01
C ASP A 236 14.04 -20.11 14.16
N VAL A 237 14.04 -19.22 13.16
CA VAL A 237 12.95 -19.11 12.17
C VAL A 237 12.74 -20.43 11.42
N ARG A 238 13.81 -21.14 11.04
CA ARG A 238 13.71 -22.46 10.39
C ARG A 238 13.08 -23.51 11.31
N LYS A 239 13.44 -23.55 12.61
CA LYS A 239 12.83 -24.46 13.59
C LYS A 239 11.34 -24.19 13.74
N VAL A 240 10.94 -22.93 13.90
CA VAL A 240 9.52 -22.55 13.96
C VAL A 240 8.80 -22.91 12.67
N SER A 241 9.44 -22.67 11.52
CA SER A 241 8.89 -23.03 10.21
C SER A 241 8.69 -24.55 10.06
N LEU A 242 9.57 -25.36 10.63
CA LEU A 242 9.42 -26.82 10.65
C LEU A 242 8.19 -27.25 11.46
N ILE A 243 7.98 -26.65 12.63
CA ILE A 243 6.81 -26.91 13.46
C ILE A 243 5.53 -26.60 12.68
N VAL A 244 5.47 -25.41 12.05
CA VAL A 244 4.32 -25.02 11.21
C VAL A 244 4.13 -25.99 10.03
N LEU A 245 5.21 -26.45 9.39
CA LEU A 245 5.13 -27.45 8.33
C LEU A 245 4.50 -28.76 8.81
N VAL A 246 4.93 -29.25 9.97
CA VAL A 246 4.40 -30.48 10.57
C VAL A 246 2.91 -30.34 10.87
N PHE A 247 2.47 -29.21 11.43
CA PHE A 247 1.05 -28.94 11.65
C PHE A 247 0.26 -28.92 10.33
N PHE A 248 0.80 -28.29 9.28
CA PHE A 248 0.16 -28.22 7.97
C PHE A 248 0.02 -29.61 7.33
N VAL A 249 1.10 -30.41 7.34
CA VAL A 249 1.07 -31.80 6.83
C VAL A 249 0.14 -32.67 7.67
N TYR A 250 0.10 -32.48 8.98
CA TYR A 250 -0.82 -33.19 9.87
C TYR A 250 -2.29 -32.88 9.52
N LYS A 251 -2.63 -31.61 9.26
CA LYS A 251 -3.97 -31.20 8.79
C LYS A 251 -4.31 -31.82 7.44
N ILE A 252 -3.37 -31.86 6.49
CA ILE A 252 -3.55 -32.58 5.21
C ILE A 252 -3.85 -34.06 5.47
N GLY A 253 -3.09 -34.71 6.36
CA GLY A 253 -3.28 -36.12 6.71
C GLY A 253 -4.65 -36.41 7.32
N LEU A 254 -5.16 -35.53 8.19
CA LEU A 254 -6.52 -35.63 8.72
C LEU A 254 -7.58 -35.47 7.62
N ASN A 255 -7.44 -34.46 6.76
CA ASN A 255 -8.40 -34.21 5.68
C ASN A 255 -8.40 -35.31 4.61
N ALA A 256 -7.25 -35.92 4.34
CA ALA A 256 -7.12 -37.08 3.44
C ALA A 256 -7.65 -38.39 4.06
N GLY A 257 -8.07 -38.38 5.33
CA GLY A 257 -8.51 -39.57 6.05
C GLY A 257 -7.39 -40.55 6.41
N LEU A 258 -6.12 -40.14 6.28
CA LEU A 258 -4.96 -40.95 6.68
C LEU A 258 -4.84 -41.04 8.21
N ILE A 259 -5.37 -40.05 8.93
CA ILE A 259 -5.40 -39.97 10.39
C ILE A 259 -6.87 -39.88 10.81
N THR A 260 -7.32 -40.79 11.67
CA THR A 260 -8.71 -40.77 12.17
C THR A 260 -8.89 -39.64 13.18
N GLU A 261 -9.99 -38.88 13.08
CA GLU A 261 -10.33 -37.78 13.99
C GLU A 261 -10.31 -38.21 15.47
N LYS A 262 -10.80 -39.42 15.77
CA LYS A 262 -10.73 -40.02 17.11
C LYS A 262 -9.29 -40.10 17.64
N ALA A 263 -8.35 -40.54 16.81
CA ALA A 263 -6.94 -40.62 17.18
C ALA A 263 -6.30 -39.24 17.40
N ALA A 264 -6.84 -38.19 16.78
CA ALA A 264 -6.43 -36.81 17.05
C ALA A 264 -6.99 -36.31 18.39
N ILE A 265 -8.29 -36.50 18.63
CA ILE A 265 -8.95 -36.10 19.88
C ILE A 265 -8.36 -36.84 21.07
N ASP A 266 -8.08 -38.14 20.96
CA ASP A 266 -7.49 -38.92 22.06
C ASP A 266 -6.06 -38.45 22.40
N LYS A 267 -5.37 -37.81 21.45
CA LYS A 267 -4.00 -37.31 21.62
C LYS A 267 -3.92 -35.85 22.07
N TYR A 268 -4.92 -35.03 21.76
CA TYR A 268 -4.97 -33.62 22.12
C TYR A 268 -5.95 -33.37 23.26
N VAL A 269 -5.62 -32.40 24.13
CA VAL A 269 -6.32 -32.22 25.41
C VAL A 269 -7.77 -31.73 25.27
N SER A 270 -8.15 -31.08 24.16
CA SER A 270 -9.53 -30.63 23.96
C SER A 270 -10.04 -30.80 22.54
N LYS A 271 -11.30 -31.25 22.44
CA LYS A 271 -12.07 -31.28 21.19
C LYS A 271 -12.22 -29.87 20.60
N GLU A 272 -12.40 -28.87 21.46
CA GLU A 272 -12.50 -27.46 21.08
C GLU A 272 -11.24 -26.95 20.35
N PHE A 273 -10.05 -27.41 20.75
CA PHE A 273 -8.80 -27.07 20.06
C PHE A 273 -8.74 -27.69 18.66
N VAL A 274 -9.16 -28.96 18.52
CA VAL A 274 -9.23 -29.63 17.22
C VAL A 274 -10.26 -28.94 16.33
N ASP A 275 -11.45 -28.65 16.84
CA ASP A 275 -12.52 -28.02 16.07
C ASP A 275 -12.17 -26.58 15.67
N SER A 276 -11.55 -25.79 16.57
CA SER A 276 -11.23 -24.37 16.30
C SER A 276 -9.96 -24.17 15.46
N PHE A 277 -8.95 -25.02 15.65
CA PHE A 277 -7.61 -24.81 15.05
C PHE A 277 -7.37 -25.73 13.84
N LEU A 278 -8.05 -26.87 13.76
CA LEU A 278 -7.89 -27.83 12.67
C LEU A 278 -9.09 -27.86 11.71
N GLU A 279 -10.08 -26.96 11.84
CA GLU A 279 -11.33 -26.87 11.02
C GLU A 279 -11.20 -27.70 9.73
N LEU A 280 -11.64 -28.96 9.79
CA LEU A 280 -11.24 -29.97 8.79
C LEU A 280 -11.76 -29.64 7.39
N ARG A 281 -12.86 -28.88 7.34
CA ARG A 281 -13.63 -28.61 6.13
C ARG A 281 -13.29 -27.26 5.50
N ASN A 282 -12.68 -26.34 6.25
CA ASN A 282 -12.33 -25.02 5.74
C ASN A 282 -10.81 -24.81 5.75
N TRP A 283 -10.29 -24.37 4.61
CA TRP A 283 -8.89 -24.04 4.44
C TRP A 283 -8.77 -22.52 4.31
N PRO A 284 -8.67 -21.81 5.43
CA PRO A 284 -8.61 -20.36 5.38
C PRO A 284 -7.30 -19.93 4.71
N TRP A 285 -7.36 -18.87 3.90
CA TRP A 285 -6.26 -18.47 3.01
C TRP A 285 -4.92 -18.19 3.73
N TRP A 286 -4.97 -17.81 5.01
CA TRP A 286 -3.78 -17.54 5.82
C TRP A 286 -2.95 -18.80 6.09
N GLU A 287 -3.55 -19.99 6.13
CA GLU A 287 -2.82 -21.26 6.29
C GLU A 287 -1.96 -21.55 5.05
N PHE A 288 -2.52 -21.32 3.85
CA PHE A 288 -1.75 -21.41 2.61
C PHE A 288 -0.62 -20.37 2.56
N ALA A 289 -0.88 -19.15 3.05
CA ALA A 289 0.15 -18.13 3.15
C ALA A 289 1.29 -18.55 4.10
N LEU A 290 0.98 -19.15 5.24
CA LEU A 290 1.97 -19.71 6.16
C LEU A 290 2.74 -20.87 5.53
N ALA A 291 2.07 -21.81 4.86
CA ALA A 291 2.72 -22.93 4.20
C ALA A 291 3.68 -22.45 3.09
N ALA A 292 3.24 -21.49 2.27
CA ALA A 292 4.09 -20.85 1.27
C ALA A 292 5.30 -20.14 1.91
N ASN A 293 5.09 -19.47 3.05
CA ASN A 293 6.14 -18.79 3.80
C ASN A 293 7.21 -19.77 4.34
N VAL A 294 6.76 -20.93 4.83
CA VAL A 294 7.62 -22.02 5.30
C VAL A 294 8.44 -22.61 4.15
N ILE A 295 7.79 -22.97 3.03
CA ILE A 295 8.46 -23.49 1.84
C ILE A 295 9.51 -22.50 1.34
N LEU A 296 9.14 -21.23 1.24
CA LEU A 296 10.03 -20.17 0.79
C LEU A 296 11.24 -20.00 1.74
N THR A 297 11.04 -20.13 3.05
CA THR A 297 12.13 -20.08 4.04
C THR A 297 13.19 -21.15 3.78
N TYR A 298 12.78 -22.38 3.48
CA TYR A 298 13.72 -23.47 3.15
C TYR A 298 14.37 -23.29 1.78
N ILE A 299 13.62 -22.84 0.77
CA ILE A 299 14.19 -22.52 -0.56
C ILE A 299 15.28 -21.46 -0.43
N ILE A 300 15.01 -20.37 0.28
CA ILE A 300 15.97 -19.29 0.50
C ILE A 300 17.22 -19.82 1.24
N TYR A 301 17.02 -20.67 2.25
CA TYR A 301 18.12 -21.30 2.97
C TYR A 301 19.01 -22.16 2.06
N TYR A 302 18.43 -23.09 1.30
CA TYR A 302 19.21 -23.97 0.42
C TYR A 302 19.91 -23.20 -0.70
N VAL A 303 19.26 -22.17 -1.27
CA VAL A 303 19.89 -21.31 -2.28
C VAL A 303 21.02 -20.48 -1.66
N ALA A 304 20.87 -20.00 -0.43
CA ALA A 304 21.94 -19.28 0.28
C ALA A 304 23.14 -20.18 0.55
N ASP A 305 22.90 -21.40 1.03
CA ASP A 305 23.96 -22.37 1.32
C ASP A 305 24.71 -22.79 0.05
N TRP A 306 23.97 -23.13 -1.01
CA TRP A 306 24.53 -23.40 -2.33
C TRP A 306 25.34 -22.21 -2.86
N ALA A 307 24.80 -20.98 -2.77
CA ALA A 307 25.47 -19.80 -3.29
C ALA A 307 26.77 -19.47 -2.52
N ILE A 308 26.82 -19.73 -1.21
CA ILE A 308 28.05 -19.62 -0.41
C ILE A 308 29.07 -20.65 -0.89
N SER A 309 28.67 -21.90 -1.10
CA SER A 309 29.57 -22.97 -1.57
C SER A 309 30.15 -22.70 -2.96
N MET A 310 29.42 -21.95 -3.79
CA MET A 310 29.79 -21.63 -5.17
C MET A 310 30.40 -20.23 -5.33
N ASN A 311 30.66 -19.49 -4.25
CA ASN A 311 31.00 -18.07 -4.30
C ASN A 311 32.18 -17.75 -5.24
N ASP A 312 33.22 -18.59 -5.22
CA ASP A 312 34.43 -18.40 -6.03
C ASP A 312 34.20 -18.72 -7.52
N PHE A 313 33.17 -19.49 -7.85
CA PHE A 313 32.82 -19.91 -9.21
C PHE A 313 31.73 -19.04 -9.86
N LEU A 314 31.12 -18.12 -9.10
CA LEU A 314 30.03 -17.28 -9.58
C LEU A 314 30.56 -16.01 -10.26
N SER A 315 30.12 -15.78 -11.50
CA SER A 315 30.34 -14.52 -12.20
C SER A 315 29.54 -13.37 -11.57
N ASP A 316 29.99 -12.14 -11.76
CA ASP A 316 29.33 -10.95 -11.18
C ASP A 316 27.88 -10.80 -11.62
N ARG A 317 27.55 -11.18 -12.86
CA ARG A 317 26.17 -11.21 -13.35
C ARG A 317 25.31 -12.17 -12.51
N LYS A 318 25.81 -13.36 -12.19
CA LYS A 318 25.08 -14.34 -11.35
C LYS A 318 24.95 -13.84 -9.91
N LYS A 319 25.99 -13.20 -9.36
CA LYS A 319 25.95 -12.56 -8.03
C LYS A 319 24.87 -11.48 -7.96
N ASN A 320 24.74 -10.65 -8.99
CA ASN A 320 23.67 -9.64 -9.08
C ASN A 320 22.27 -10.27 -9.15
N VAL A 321 22.11 -11.35 -9.93
CA VAL A 321 20.84 -12.10 -10.00
C VAL A 321 20.49 -12.70 -8.64
N LEU A 322 21.46 -13.30 -7.94
CA LEU A 322 21.27 -13.86 -6.59
C LEU A 322 20.90 -12.79 -5.58
N SER A 323 21.56 -11.63 -5.60
CA SER A 323 21.21 -10.51 -4.74
C SER A 323 19.76 -10.04 -4.97
N GLY A 324 19.34 -9.96 -6.24
CA GLY A 324 17.96 -9.65 -6.61
C GLY A 324 16.98 -10.70 -6.11
N PHE A 325 17.32 -11.99 -6.25
CA PHE A 325 16.53 -13.11 -5.75
C PHE A 325 16.35 -13.05 -4.23
N PHE A 326 17.42 -12.90 -3.44
CA PHE A 326 17.30 -12.83 -1.98
C PHE A 326 16.46 -11.65 -1.54
N SER A 327 16.66 -10.48 -2.14
CA SER A 327 15.89 -9.27 -1.83
C SER A 327 14.40 -9.50 -2.07
N PHE A 328 14.05 -10.05 -3.23
CA PHE A 328 12.67 -10.34 -3.60
C PHE A 328 12.05 -11.44 -2.74
N ALA A 329 12.74 -12.56 -2.55
CA ALA A 329 12.24 -13.69 -1.78
C ALA A 329 12.04 -13.32 -0.30
N LEU A 330 12.96 -12.56 0.30
CA LEU A 330 12.79 -12.03 1.67
C LEU A 330 11.63 -11.05 1.77
N PHE A 331 11.40 -10.22 0.74
CA PHE A 331 10.22 -9.35 0.68
C PHE A 331 8.91 -10.15 0.66
N VAL A 332 8.81 -11.16 -0.21
CA VAL A 332 7.62 -12.03 -0.28
C VAL A 332 7.41 -12.75 1.05
N ARG A 333 8.47 -13.28 1.67
CA ARG A 333 8.43 -13.90 3.01
C ARG A 333 7.85 -12.95 4.06
N ALA A 334 8.36 -11.72 4.10
CA ALA A 334 7.88 -10.71 5.04
C ALA A 334 6.42 -10.33 4.77
N ALA A 335 6.02 -10.17 3.51
CA ALA A 335 4.65 -9.85 3.12
C ALA A 335 3.66 -10.97 3.52
N LEU A 336 4.01 -12.24 3.28
CA LEU A 336 3.21 -13.38 3.71
C LEU A 336 3.08 -13.43 5.23
N SER A 337 4.19 -13.20 5.96
CA SER A 337 4.19 -13.16 7.43
C SER A 337 3.27 -12.06 7.97
N ILE A 338 3.34 -10.86 7.38
CA ILE A 338 2.47 -9.73 7.74
C ILE A 338 1.00 -10.08 7.47
N ALA A 339 0.69 -10.67 6.31
CA ALA A 339 -0.68 -11.05 5.96
C ALA A 339 -1.25 -12.07 6.96
N SER A 340 -0.49 -13.11 7.29
CA SER A 340 -0.89 -14.13 8.27
C SER A 340 -1.10 -13.53 9.67
N VAL A 341 -0.17 -12.69 10.16
CA VAL A 341 -0.30 -12.05 11.48
C VAL A 341 -1.50 -11.10 11.50
N THR A 342 -1.70 -10.30 10.44
CA THR A 342 -2.83 -9.37 10.36
C THR A 342 -4.16 -10.12 10.42
N TYR A 343 -4.27 -11.23 9.69
CA TYR A 343 -5.47 -12.06 9.72
C TYR A 343 -5.74 -12.65 11.11
N LEU A 344 -4.71 -13.19 11.77
CA LEU A 344 -4.84 -13.73 13.13
C LEU A 344 -5.26 -12.66 14.15
N VAL A 345 -4.71 -11.45 14.04
CA VAL A 345 -5.11 -10.31 14.88
C VAL A 345 -6.55 -9.91 14.61
N CYS A 346 -6.98 -9.87 13.35
CA CYS A 346 -8.37 -9.59 12.99
C CYS A 346 -9.32 -10.66 13.56
N LEU A 347 -8.98 -11.94 13.47
CA LEU A 347 -9.76 -13.02 14.07
C LEU A 347 -9.83 -12.88 15.60
N ALA A 348 -8.71 -12.62 16.27
CA ALA A 348 -8.68 -12.41 17.70
C ALA A 348 -9.55 -11.22 18.12
N PHE A 349 -9.49 -10.11 17.36
CA PHE A 349 -10.31 -8.94 17.61
C PHE A 349 -11.80 -9.22 17.41
N LEU A 350 -12.17 -9.92 16.33
CA LEU A 350 -13.55 -10.33 16.08
C LEU A 350 -14.06 -11.25 17.19
N TYR A 351 -13.24 -12.20 17.65
CA TYR A 351 -13.57 -13.09 18.76
C TYR A 351 -13.82 -12.32 20.06
N VAL A 352 -12.93 -11.38 20.41
CA VAL A 352 -13.08 -10.54 21.61
C VAL A 352 -14.33 -9.65 21.49
N PHE A 353 -14.50 -8.96 20.36
CA PHE A 353 -15.67 -8.12 20.11
C PHE A 353 -16.96 -8.93 20.24
N TRP A 354 -17.00 -10.12 19.66
CA TRP A 354 -18.14 -11.01 19.77
C TRP A 354 -18.38 -11.43 21.22
N SER A 355 -17.36 -11.89 21.94
CA SER A 355 -17.48 -12.34 23.34
C SER A 355 -18.06 -11.26 24.26
N ILE A 356 -17.83 -9.98 23.93
CA ILE A 356 -18.31 -8.83 24.72
C ILE A 356 -19.74 -8.44 24.31
N TYR A 357 -20.06 -8.42 23.02
CA TYR A 357 -21.29 -7.81 22.51
C TYR A 357 -22.42 -8.79 22.20
N MET A 358 -22.11 -10.06 21.94
CA MET A 358 -23.08 -11.08 21.56
C MET A 358 -23.09 -12.19 22.62
N LYS A 359 -23.83 -11.98 23.70
CA LYS A 359 -24.05 -13.00 24.76
C LYS A 359 -24.87 -14.20 24.28
N ASP A 360 -25.59 -14.10 23.17
CA ASP A 360 -26.41 -15.18 22.61
C ASP A 360 -25.69 -15.83 21.41
N ALA A 361 -24.85 -16.81 21.72
CA ALA A 361 -23.83 -17.38 20.83
C ALA A 361 -24.29 -18.53 19.89
N SER A 362 -25.58 -18.66 19.58
CA SER A 362 -26.07 -19.87 18.88
C SER A 362 -26.14 -19.80 17.35
N TYR A 363 -26.00 -18.63 16.70
CA TYR A 363 -26.42 -18.50 15.29
C TYR A 363 -25.38 -18.14 14.22
N SER A 364 -24.11 -17.86 14.54
CA SER A 364 -23.33 -17.02 13.60
C SER A 364 -21.95 -17.52 13.14
N TYR A 365 -21.50 -18.73 13.53
CA TYR A 365 -20.22 -19.28 13.06
C TYR A 365 -20.17 -19.52 11.52
N HIS A 366 -21.36 -19.64 10.90
CA HIS A 366 -21.49 -19.93 9.48
C HIS A 366 -21.18 -18.74 8.55
N LEU A 367 -21.16 -17.49 9.07
CA LEU A 367 -20.99 -16.27 8.27
C LEU A 367 -19.55 -15.77 8.17
N LEU A 368 -18.63 -16.31 8.98
CA LEU A 368 -17.20 -15.95 8.96
C LEU A 368 -16.34 -16.93 8.13
N THR A 369 -16.89 -18.11 7.83
CA THR A 369 -16.20 -19.19 7.11
C THR A 369 -16.52 -19.23 5.62
N THR A 370 -17.54 -18.49 5.16
CA THR A 370 -17.83 -18.15 3.75
C THR A 370 -17.33 -16.76 3.44
#